data_AF-M5G385-F1
#
_entry.id   AF-M5G385-F1
#
_cell.length_a   1.000
_cell.length_b   1.000
_cell.length_c   1.000
_cell.angle_alpha   90.00
_cell.angle_beta   90.00
_cell.angle_gamma   90.00
#
_symmetry.space_group_name_H-M   'P 1'
#
loop_
_entity.id
_entity.type
_entity.pdbx_description
1 polymer ?
#
loop_
_entity_poly.entity_id
_entity_poly.type
_entity_poly.pdbx_seq_one_letter_code
_entity_poly.pdbx_strand_id
1 'polypeptide(L)'
;MVNFKEEHRRWLLERLPAFGAHADKRQGKKYASSIATAFRAHFPDYAPKRDVDSVDQQIYIFLKNSRAHAVDFLQKLSVAHEKHAPLINQARELMVTDIPNFADRLAEHAVNTNKPVFQARPEFLKSYWENELSEERRREYQESAERRREQVKQSNAAVQGTRGAPDTIFNTIATVQQALQARSGWVFLTLAGGLDMSGARTATLIDTGRTPSGLRFSEFHLRYDTEIHRTWVDFVKTAGPHFMSNTLLLY
;
A
#
# COMPACT_ATOMS: atom_id res chain seq x y z
N MET A 1 -23.03 11.90 20.77
CA MET A 1 -22.25 12.69 19.79
C MET A 1 -21.75 13.97 20.48
N VAL A 2 -20.44 14.27 20.38
CA VAL A 2 -19.81 15.39 21.12
C VAL A 2 -20.35 16.74 20.62
N ASN A 3 -20.65 17.68 21.53
CA ASN A 3 -21.35 18.93 21.20
C ASN A 3 -20.40 20.09 20.89
N PHE A 4 -19.56 19.94 19.87
CA PHE A 4 -18.72 21.03 19.40
C PHE A 4 -19.49 21.87 18.37
N LYS A 5 -19.56 23.20 18.60
CA LYS A 5 -19.94 24.19 17.59
C LYS A 5 -18.90 24.22 16.47
N GLU A 6 -19.25 24.80 15.34
CA GLU A 6 -18.37 24.85 14.16
C GLU A 6 -17.00 25.47 14.46
N GLU A 7 -16.97 26.55 15.24
CA GLU A 7 -15.73 27.21 15.70
C GLU A 7 -14.86 26.30 16.59
N HIS A 8 -15.48 25.54 17.50
CA HIS A 8 -14.79 24.57 18.34
C HIS A 8 -14.19 23.44 17.48
N ARG A 9 -14.94 22.97 16.48
CA ARG A 9 -14.51 21.92 15.56
C ARG A 9 -13.32 22.37 14.73
N ARG A 10 -13.37 23.57 14.15
CA ARG A 10 -12.27 24.14 13.36
C ARG A 10 -10.98 24.23 14.18
N TRP A 11 -11.07 24.78 15.39
CA TRP A 11 -9.94 24.87 16.31
C TRP A 11 -9.36 23.49 16.66
N LEU A 12 -10.20 22.49 16.91
CA LEU A 12 -9.74 21.13 17.20
C LEU A 12 -9.13 20.44 15.97
N LEU A 13 -9.66 20.66 14.77
CA LEU A 13 -9.13 20.09 13.53
C LEU A 13 -7.72 20.61 13.20
N GLU A 14 -7.41 21.87 13.49
CA GLU A 14 -6.04 22.41 13.36
C GLU A 14 -5.00 21.65 14.20
N ARG A 15 -5.45 21.02 15.29
CA ARG A 15 -4.60 20.27 16.23
C ARG A 15 -4.60 18.76 15.96
N LEU A 16 -5.32 18.32 14.93
CA LEU A 16 -5.41 16.93 14.52
C LEU A 16 -4.05 16.32 14.10
N PRO A 17 -3.14 17.03 13.38
CA PRO A 17 -1.82 16.47 13.03
C PRO A 17 -0.97 16.15 14.27
N ALA A 18 -0.93 17.09 15.24
CA ALA A 18 -0.22 16.90 16.49
C ALA A 18 -0.85 15.76 17.32
N PHE A 19 -2.18 15.70 17.41
CA PHE A 19 -2.88 14.57 18.01
C PHE A 19 -2.51 13.23 17.36
N GLY A 20 -2.40 13.18 16.04
CA GLY A 20 -1.97 12.00 15.28
C GLY A 20 -0.60 11.50 15.74
N ALA A 21 0.41 12.38 15.75
CA ALA A 21 1.77 12.06 16.18
C ALA A 21 1.85 11.53 17.63
N HIS A 22 1.04 12.08 18.54
CA HIS A 22 0.95 11.59 19.91
C HIS A 22 0.17 10.27 20.02
N ALA A 23 -0.91 10.10 19.25
CA ALA A 23 -1.70 8.88 19.26
C ALA A 23 -0.90 7.66 18.77
N ASP A 24 0.01 7.83 17.81
CA ASP A 24 0.90 6.76 17.32
C ASP A 24 1.88 6.27 18.40
N LYS A 25 2.26 7.14 19.33
CA LYS A 25 3.06 6.81 20.51
C LYS A 25 2.22 6.33 21.69
N ARG A 26 0.94 5.99 21.48
CA ARG A 26 -0.06 5.66 22.52
C ARG A 26 -0.31 6.80 23.54
N GLN A 27 -0.02 8.05 23.16
CA GLN A 27 -0.13 9.24 24.02
C GLN A 27 -1.31 10.16 23.65
N GLY A 28 -2.23 9.74 22.78
CA GLY A 28 -3.34 10.59 22.31
C GLY A 28 -4.25 11.11 23.42
N LYS A 29 -4.49 10.31 24.48
CA LYS A 29 -5.26 10.76 25.67
C LYS A 29 -4.50 11.85 26.44
N LYS A 30 -3.19 11.69 26.62
CA LYS A 30 -2.33 12.66 27.31
C LYS A 30 -2.30 14.00 26.56
N TYR A 31 -2.23 13.95 25.23
CA TYR A 31 -2.30 15.15 24.39
C TYR A 31 -3.65 15.86 24.49
N ALA A 32 -4.76 15.11 24.40
CA ALA A 32 -6.11 15.68 24.55
C ALA A 32 -6.29 16.37 25.91
N SER A 33 -5.74 15.78 26.98
CA SER A 33 -5.70 16.39 28.31
C SER A 33 -4.85 17.67 28.33
N SER A 34 -3.67 17.68 27.69
CA SER A 34 -2.80 18.87 27.67
C SER A 34 -3.40 20.06 26.91
N ILE A 35 -4.21 19.81 25.87
CA ILE A 35 -4.84 20.90 25.12
C ILE A 35 -6.19 21.33 25.70
N ALA A 36 -6.74 20.59 26.66
CA ALA A 36 -8.03 20.92 27.27
C ALA A 36 -8.01 22.27 28.00
N THR A 37 -6.88 22.60 28.66
CA THR A 37 -6.68 23.91 29.30
C THR A 37 -6.69 25.03 28.27
N ALA A 38 -5.95 24.87 27.17
CA ALA A 38 -5.92 25.86 26.08
C ALA A 38 -7.29 25.99 25.38
N PHE A 39 -8.02 24.88 25.24
CA PHE A 39 -9.36 24.88 24.68
C PHE A 39 -10.34 25.68 25.54
N ARG A 40 -10.33 25.49 26.86
CA ARG A 40 -11.18 26.27 27.80
C ARG A 40 -10.80 27.75 27.84
N ALA A 41 -9.51 28.08 27.73
CA ALA A 41 -9.06 29.46 27.66
C ALA A 41 -9.52 30.15 26.37
N HIS A 42 -9.58 29.42 25.26
CA HIS A 42 -10.02 29.95 23.97
C HIS A 42 -11.55 29.99 23.81
N PHE A 43 -12.25 29.06 24.48
CA PHE A 43 -13.72 28.97 24.49
C PHE A 43 -14.24 28.94 25.94
N PRO A 44 -14.24 30.08 26.64
CA PRO A 44 -14.65 30.16 28.04
C PRO A 44 -16.12 29.77 28.25
N ASP A 45 -16.97 29.97 27.24
CA ASP A 45 -18.41 29.67 27.28
C ASP A 45 -18.73 28.20 26.98
N TYR A 46 -17.72 27.35 26.79
CA TYR A 46 -17.93 25.94 26.48
C TYR A 46 -18.38 25.15 27.72
N ALA A 47 -19.63 24.69 27.72
CA ALA A 47 -20.16 23.76 28.70
C ALA A 47 -20.22 22.32 28.14
N PRO A 48 -19.56 21.33 28.77
CA PRO A 48 -19.70 19.92 28.38
C PRO A 48 -21.15 19.43 28.60
N LYS A 49 -21.65 18.53 27.74
CA LYS A 49 -22.94 17.84 27.97
C LYS A 49 -22.90 17.00 29.25
N ARG A 50 -24.04 16.95 29.97
CA ARG A 50 -24.27 16.29 31.27
C ARG A 50 -23.81 14.82 31.38
N ASP A 51 -23.68 14.09 30.28
CA ASP A 51 -23.38 12.65 30.29
C ASP A 51 -21.92 12.32 29.92
N VAL A 52 -21.06 13.33 29.70
CA VAL A 52 -19.62 13.14 29.45
C VAL A 52 -18.86 14.17 30.27
N ASP A 53 -18.48 13.79 31.48
CA ASP A 53 -18.04 14.67 32.56
C ASP A 53 -16.71 15.41 32.32
N SER A 54 -15.97 15.10 31.25
CA SER A 54 -14.65 15.67 31.03
C SER A 54 -14.44 16.24 29.63
N VAL A 55 -14.06 17.52 29.57
CA VAL A 55 -13.79 18.26 28.33
C VAL A 55 -12.66 17.60 27.54
N ASP A 56 -11.64 17.10 28.23
CA ASP A 56 -10.54 16.33 27.64
C ASP A 56 -10.99 15.01 27.02
N GLN A 57 -11.97 14.31 27.60
CA GLN A 57 -12.54 13.09 27.01
C GLN A 57 -13.37 13.43 25.76
N GLN A 58 -14.11 14.53 25.78
CA GLN A 58 -14.85 15.02 24.60
C GLN A 58 -13.91 15.42 23.45
N ILE A 59 -12.83 16.13 23.77
CA ILE A 59 -11.75 16.45 22.82
C ILE A 59 -11.11 15.18 22.28
N TYR A 60 -10.77 14.22 23.14
CA TYR A 60 -10.16 12.95 22.74
C TYR A 60 -11.06 12.17 21.77
N ILE A 61 -12.35 12.02 22.10
CA ILE A 61 -13.31 11.30 21.24
C ILE A 61 -13.44 12.00 19.89
N PHE A 62 -13.56 13.33 19.88
CA PHE A 62 -13.66 14.09 18.64
C PHE A 62 -12.41 13.96 17.77
N LEU A 63 -11.22 14.13 18.33
CA LEU A 63 -9.96 14.01 17.58
C LEU A 63 -9.71 12.57 17.12
N LYS A 64 -10.06 11.57 17.93
CA LYS A 64 -9.98 10.15 17.55
C LYS A 64 -10.89 9.84 16.35
N ASN A 65 -12.13 10.29 16.38
CA ASN A 65 -13.09 10.05 15.30
C ASN A 65 -12.72 10.87 14.06
N SER A 66 -12.35 12.14 14.23
CA SER A 66 -11.91 13.00 13.14
C SER A 66 -10.62 12.48 12.50
N ARG A 67 -9.72 11.86 13.27
CA ARG A 67 -8.55 11.16 12.74
C ARG A 67 -8.97 9.97 11.88
N ALA A 68 -9.95 9.18 12.31
CA ALA A 68 -10.43 8.05 11.51
C ALA A 68 -10.99 8.50 10.14
N HIS A 69 -11.56 9.71 10.07
CA HIS A 69 -12.10 10.32 8.85
C HIS A 69 -11.10 11.19 8.08
N ALA A 70 -10.05 11.73 8.70
CA ALA A 70 -9.03 12.56 8.06
C ALA A 70 -7.80 11.76 7.59
N VAL A 71 -7.56 10.58 8.17
CA VAL A 71 -6.63 9.56 7.66
C VAL A 71 -7.26 8.84 6.46
N ASP A 72 -8.05 9.58 5.67
CA ASP A 72 -8.87 9.07 4.59
C ASP A 72 -7.94 8.69 3.44
N PHE A 73 -7.86 7.37 3.22
CA PHE A 73 -7.34 6.66 2.06
C PHE A 73 -5.92 7.01 1.55
N LEU A 74 -5.63 8.26 1.22
CA LEU A 74 -4.36 8.73 0.67
C LEU A 74 -3.20 8.63 1.65
N GLN A 75 -3.41 8.86 2.96
CA GLN A 75 -2.34 8.72 3.95
C GLN A 75 -2.02 7.25 4.27
N LYS A 76 -3.01 6.34 4.15
CA LYS A 76 -2.80 4.89 4.21
C LYS A 76 -2.07 4.36 2.97
N LEU A 77 -2.17 5.06 1.84
CA LEU A 77 -1.40 4.80 0.61
C LEU A 77 -0.01 5.47 0.64
N SER A 78 0.16 6.59 1.34
CA SER A 78 1.42 7.36 1.37
C SER A 78 2.43 6.87 2.41
N VAL A 79 1.98 6.16 3.45
CA VAL A 79 2.91 5.44 4.32
C VAL A 79 3.34 4.20 3.57
N ALA A 80 4.58 4.19 3.10
CA ALA A 80 5.27 2.99 2.67
C ALA A 80 5.45 2.07 3.89
N HIS A 81 4.36 1.45 4.34
CA HIS A 81 4.51 0.14 4.95
C HIS A 81 4.78 -0.78 3.78
N GLU A 82 6.06 -1.01 3.49
CA GLU A 82 6.47 -2.33 3.03
C GLU A 82 5.96 -3.30 4.09
N LYS A 83 4.69 -3.70 3.97
CA LYS A 83 4.17 -4.88 4.65
C LYS A 83 4.88 -6.03 3.96
N HIS A 84 6.14 -6.23 4.32
CA HIS A 84 6.84 -7.46 4.05
C HIS A 84 5.89 -8.57 4.48
N ALA A 85 5.68 -9.55 3.61
CA ALA A 85 4.88 -10.71 3.95
C ALA A 85 5.31 -11.25 5.33
N PRO A 86 4.39 -11.79 6.14
CA PRO A 86 4.74 -12.37 7.43
C PRO A 86 6.00 -13.23 7.30
N LEU A 87 6.94 -13.10 8.25
CA LEU A 87 8.25 -13.74 8.18
C LEU A 87 8.13 -15.24 7.87
N ILE A 88 7.12 -15.88 8.46
CA ILE A 88 6.82 -17.29 8.25
C ILE A 88 6.47 -17.64 6.79
N ASN A 89 5.80 -16.73 6.06
CA ASN A 89 5.51 -16.94 4.64
C ASN A 89 6.77 -16.78 3.80
N GLN A 90 7.67 -15.87 4.16
CA GLN A 90 8.97 -15.74 3.49
C GLN A 90 9.84 -16.98 3.73
N ALA A 91 9.87 -17.50 4.96
CA ALA A 91 10.58 -18.73 5.29
C ALA A 91 10.03 -19.94 4.51
N ARG A 92 8.70 -20.05 4.40
CA ARG A 92 8.05 -21.08 3.57
C ARG A 92 8.38 -20.93 2.09
N GLU A 93 8.50 -19.72 1.57
CA GLU A 93 8.88 -19.52 0.17
C GLU A 93 10.37 -19.84 -0.07
N LEU A 94 11.25 -19.62 0.91
CA LEU A 94 12.66 -20.01 0.82
C LEU A 94 12.83 -21.53 0.74
N MET A 95 11.96 -22.31 1.40
CA MET A 95 12.09 -23.77 1.38
C MET A 95 11.77 -24.41 0.04
N VAL A 96 11.07 -23.70 -0.87
CA VAL A 96 10.60 -24.22 -2.16
C VAL A 96 11.74 -24.82 -2.98
N THR A 97 12.93 -24.23 -2.92
CA THR A 97 14.12 -24.70 -3.64
C THR A 97 14.62 -26.06 -3.15
N ASP A 98 14.27 -26.42 -1.91
CA ASP A 98 14.78 -27.59 -1.22
C ASP A 98 13.73 -28.72 -1.20
N ILE A 99 12.51 -28.46 -1.70
CA ILE A 99 11.47 -29.49 -1.86
C ILE A 99 11.75 -30.26 -3.16
N PRO A 100 12.05 -31.57 -3.10
CA PRO A 100 12.26 -32.37 -4.31
C PRO A 100 11.00 -32.41 -5.16
N ASN A 101 11.15 -32.22 -6.47
CA ASN A 101 10.05 -32.23 -7.45
C ASN A 101 8.87 -31.33 -7.05
N PHE A 102 9.17 -30.15 -6.50
CA PHE A 102 8.17 -29.22 -5.98
C PHE A 102 7.01 -28.96 -6.95
N ALA A 103 7.31 -28.75 -8.24
CA ALA A 103 6.30 -28.45 -9.26
C ALA A 103 5.28 -29.58 -9.41
N ASP A 104 5.76 -30.83 -9.47
CA ASP A 104 4.92 -32.02 -9.64
C ASP A 104 4.10 -32.29 -8.38
N ARG A 105 4.72 -32.19 -7.20
CA ARG A 105 4.05 -32.36 -5.90
C ARG A 105 2.98 -31.30 -5.66
N LEU A 106 3.24 -30.05 -6.07
CA LEU A 106 2.26 -28.97 -5.98
C LEU A 106 1.10 -29.19 -6.96
N ALA A 107 1.38 -29.62 -8.19
CA ALA A 107 0.35 -29.94 -9.18
C ALA A 107 -0.55 -31.08 -8.70
N GLU A 108 0.03 -32.15 -8.15
CA GLU A 108 -0.71 -33.25 -7.52
C GLU A 108 -1.58 -32.76 -6.36
N HIS A 109 -1.02 -31.94 -5.46
CA HIS A 109 -1.78 -31.36 -4.36
C HIS A 109 -2.94 -30.47 -4.83
N ALA A 110 -2.73 -29.69 -5.90
CA ALA A 110 -3.75 -28.83 -6.50
C ALA A 110 -4.91 -29.65 -7.09
N VAL A 111 -4.60 -30.78 -7.76
CA VAL A 111 -5.60 -31.74 -8.25
C VAL A 111 -6.37 -32.35 -7.07
N ASN A 112 -5.67 -32.83 -6.05
CA ASN A 112 -6.27 -33.47 -4.88
C ASN A 112 -7.17 -32.53 -4.05
N THR A 113 -6.85 -31.23 -4.03
CA THR A 113 -7.64 -30.21 -3.32
C THR A 113 -8.68 -29.51 -4.21
N ASN A 114 -8.76 -29.89 -5.49
CA ASN A 114 -9.61 -29.27 -6.51
C ASN A 114 -9.47 -27.74 -6.55
N LYS A 115 -8.23 -27.25 -6.49
CA LYS A 115 -7.89 -25.82 -6.51
C LYS A 115 -6.88 -25.53 -7.63
N PRO A 116 -6.90 -24.32 -8.22
CA PRO A 116 -5.80 -23.87 -9.07
C PRO A 116 -4.46 -23.87 -8.31
N VAL A 117 -3.37 -24.20 -9.01
CA VAL A 117 -2.00 -24.32 -8.47
C VAL A 117 -1.59 -23.13 -7.59
N PHE A 118 -1.92 -21.90 -8.00
CA PHE A 118 -1.56 -20.71 -7.25
C PHE A 118 -2.31 -20.57 -5.91
N GLN A 119 -3.53 -21.11 -5.80
CA GLN A 119 -4.31 -21.12 -4.56
C GLN A 119 -3.92 -22.29 -3.67
N ALA A 120 -3.50 -23.41 -4.26
CA ALA A 120 -3.03 -24.59 -3.54
C ALA A 120 -1.65 -24.40 -2.90
N ARG A 121 -0.79 -23.52 -3.47
CA ARG A 121 0.59 -23.31 -3.02
C ARG A 121 0.73 -22.94 -1.53
N PRO A 122 0.00 -21.96 -0.97
CA PRO A 122 0.16 -21.60 0.44
C PRO A 122 -0.24 -22.75 1.38
N GLU A 123 -1.25 -23.53 1.02
CA GLU A 123 -1.71 -24.69 1.79
C GLU A 123 -0.70 -25.83 1.74
N PHE A 124 -0.18 -26.13 0.53
CA PHE A 124 0.89 -27.09 0.33
C PHE A 124 2.13 -26.74 1.16
N LEU A 125 2.62 -25.51 1.05
CA LEU A 125 3.80 -25.05 1.78
C LEU A 125 3.56 -25.07 3.29
N LYS A 126 2.37 -24.69 3.75
CA LYS A 126 2.03 -24.80 5.18
C LYS A 126 2.07 -26.24 5.66
N SER A 127 1.46 -27.17 4.92
CA SER A 127 1.46 -28.60 5.28
C SER A 127 2.88 -29.17 5.30
N TYR A 128 3.67 -28.90 4.27
CA TYR A 128 5.07 -29.34 4.20
C TYR A 128 5.88 -28.78 5.38
N TRP A 129 5.67 -27.51 5.70
CA TRP A 129 6.29 -26.85 6.84
C TRP A 129 5.96 -27.53 8.16
N GLU A 130 4.69 -27.90 8.38
CA GLU A 130 4.20 -28.44 9.65
C GLU A 130 4.46 -29.95 9.81
N ASN A 131 4.54 -30.69 8.70
CA ASN A 131 4.55 -32.15 8.72
C ASN A 131 5.84 -32.80 8.20
N GLU A 132 6.57 -32.15 7.28
CA GLU A 132 7.74 -32.76 6.61
C GLU A 132 9.08 -32.13 7.02
N LEU A 133 9.10 -30.90 7.54
CA LEU A 133 10.32 -30.26 8.02
C LEU A 133 10.60 -30.55 9.50
N SER A 134 11.85 -30.85 9.85
CA SER A 134 12.32 -30.88 11.24
C SER A 134 12.31 -29.49 11.87
N GLU A 135 12.32 -29.40 13.20
CA GLU A 135 12.38 -28.10 13.88
C GLU A 135 13.65 -27.32 13.55
N GLU A 136 14.79 -28.01 13.39
CA GLU A 136 16.07 -27.40 13.05
C GLU A 136 15.99 -26.72 11.68
N ARG A 137 15.47 -27.41 10.67
CA ARG A 137 15.30 -26.84 9.31
C ARG A 137 14.31 -25.67 9.30
N ARG A 138 13.23 -25.73 10.09
CA ARG A 138 12.30 -24.59 10.24
C ARG A 138 13.00 -23.36 10.81
N ARG A 139 13.86 -23.53 11.82
CA ARG A 139 14.65 -22.43 12.40
C ARG A 139 15.64 -21.86 11.38
N GLU A 140 16.34 -22.70 10.63
CA GLU A 140 17.26 -22.26 9.57
C GLU A 140 16.56 -21.37 8.52
N TYR A 141 15.36 -21.75 8.07
CA TYR A 141 14.60 -20.93 7.10
C TYR A 141 14.05 -19.65 7.73
N GLN A 142 13.66 -19.67 9.00
CA GLN A 142 13.25 -18.46 9.72
C GLN A 142 14.42 -17.48 9.86
N GLU A 143 15.58 -17.94 10.30
CA GLU A 143 16.80 -17.13 10.40
C GLU A 143 17.26 -16.60 9.03
N SER A 144 17.12 -17.42 7.98
CA SER A 144 17.44 -17.01 6.60
C SER A 144 16.45 -15.95 6.09
N ALA A 145 15.16 -16.09 6.41
CA ALA A 145 14.15 -15.07 6.11
C ALA A 145 14.40 -13.77 6.89
N GLU A 146 14.83 -13.86 8.15
CA GLU A 146 15.20 -12.71 8.97
C GLU A 146 16.43 -12.00 8.43
N ARG A 147 17.49 -12.74 8.10
CA ARG A 147 18.70 -12.20 7.46
C ARG A 147 18.36 -11.52 6.14
N ARG A 148 17.54 -12.16 5.29
CA ARG A 148 17.10 -11.56 4.03
C ARG A 148 16.27 -10.30 4.25
N ARG A 149 15.37 -10.29 5.23
CA ARG A 149 14.57 -9.12 5.58
C ARG A 149 15.42 -7.98 6.11
N GLU A 150 16.42 -8.29 6.93
CA GLU A 150 17.34 -7.30 7.47
C GLU A 150 18.28 -6.76 6.40
N GLN A 151 18.75 -7.60 5.48
CA GLN A 151 19.48 -7.17 4.27
C GLN A 151 18.63 -6.25 3.40
N VAL A 152 17.35 -6.56 3.19
CA VAL A 152 16.43 -5.68 2.45
C VAL A 152 16.24 -4.36 3.19
N LYS A 153 16.06 -4.37 4.51
CA LYS A 153 15.98 -3.13 5.30
C LYS A 153 17.26 -2.32 5.27
N GLN A 154 18.44 -2.95 5.32
CA GLN A 154 19.74 -2.28 5.28
C GLN A 154 20.04 -1.72 3.88
N SER A 155 19.70 -2.48 2.84
CA SER A 155 19.67 -2.03 1.44
C SER A 155 18.72 -0.85 1.25
N ASN A 156 17.51 -0.92 1.82
CA ASN A 156 16.52 0.15 1.79
C ASN A 156 16.87 1.32 2.72
N ALA A 157 17.75 1.13 3.72
CA ALA A 157 18.28 2.19 4.59
C ALA A 157 19.35 3.02 3.86
N ALA A 158 20.12 2.42 2.94
CA ALA A 158 20.93 3.18 1.98
C ALA A 158 20.06 3.94 0.96
N VAL A 159 18.81 3.51 0.77
CA VAL A 159 17.78 4.18 -0.05
C VAL A 159 16.80 4.99 0.83
N GLN A 160 17.20 5.42 2.04
CA GLN A 160 16.44 6.44 2.80
C GLN A 160 16.62 7.87 2.26
N GLY A 161 17.16 8.01 1.05
CA GLY A 161 17.50 9.29 0.45
C GLY A 161 17.02 9.48 -0.98
N THR A 162 15.94 8.83 -1.42
CA THR A 162 15.19 9.29 -2.61
C THR A 162 13.84 8.59 -2.61
N ARG A 163 12.75 9.37 -2.58
CA ARG A 163 11.51 8.95 -3.25
C ARG A 163 11.94 8.36 -4.58
N GLY A 164 11.70 7.06 -4.82
CA GLY A 164 12.19 6.40 -6.03
C GLY A 164 11.93 7.31 -7.21
N ALA A 165 12.99 7.76 -7.88
CA ALA A 165 12.83 8.57 -9.08
C ALA A 165 11.83 7.83 -9.98
N PRO A 166 10.88 8.49 -10.65
CA PRO A 166 9.87 7.83 -11.49
C PRO A 166 10.46 6.71 -12.38
N ASP A 167 11.69 6.93 -12.85
CA ASP A 167 12.51 5.99 -13.63
C ASP A 167 12.75 4.63 -12.94
N THR A 168 12.87 4.56 -11.62
CA THR A 168 13.09 3.30 -10.88
C THR A 168 11.90 2.36 -10.90
N ILE A 169 10.66 2.88 -10.88
CA ILE A 169 9.46 2.04 -10.97
C ILE A 169 9.34 1.46 -12.38
N PHE A 170 9.58 2.28 -13.40
CA PHE A 170 9.50 1.85 -14.79
C PHE A 170 10.58 0.83 -15.13
N ASN A 171 11.81 1.07 -14.67
CA ASN A 171 12.91 0.13 -14.82
C ASN A 171 12.64 -1.20 -14.10
N THR A 172 12.00 -1.16 -12.92
CA THR A 172 11.62 -2.38 -12.20
C THR A 172 10.59 -3.20 -12.96
N ILE A 173 9.53 -2.54 -13.46
CA ILE A 173 8.50 -3.21 -14.26
C ILE A 173 9.11 -3.80 -15.53
N ALA A 174 9.92 -3.03 -16.25
CA ALA A 174 10.61 -3.49 -17.46
C ALA A 174 11.50 -4.71 -17.18
N THR A 175 12.24 -4.71 -16.06
CA THR A 175 13.11 -5.84 -15.67
C THR A 175 12.29 -7.10 -15.38
N VAL A 176 11.16 -6.98 -14.68
CA VAL A 176 10.26 -8.11 -14.41
C VAL A 176 9.69 -8.66 -15.70
N GLN A 177 9.20 -7.80 -16.59
CA GLN A 177 8.64 -8.24 -17.86
C GLN A 177 9.69 -8.91 -18.75
N GLN A 178 10.92 -8.40 -18.80
CA GLN A 178 12.02 -9.05 -19.53
C GLN A 178 12.32 -10.46 -19.00
N ALA A 179 12.32 -10.64 -17.67
CA ALA A 179 12.49 -11.95 -17.07
C ALA A 179 11.34 -12.92 -17.41
N LEU A 180 10.10 -12.41 -17.49
CA LEU A 180 8.93 -13.19 -17.91
C LEU A 180 8.97 -13.52 -19.41
N GLN A 181 9.37 -12.57 -20.26
CA GLN A 181 9.56 -12.77 -21.69
C GLN A 181 10.59 -13.88 -21.94
N ALA A 182 11.74 -13.84 -21.27
CA ALA A 182 12.79 -14.85 -21.44
C ALA A 182 12.30 -16.29 -21.12
N ARG A 183 11.29 -16.43 -20.25
CA ARG A 183 10.73 -17.73 -19.84
C ARG A 183 9.53 -18.17 -20.67
N SER A 184 8.70 -17.24 -21.13
CA SER A 184 7.42 -17.53 -21.79
C SER A 184 7.45 -17.31 -23.31
N GLY A 185 8.41 -16.53 -23.82
CA GLY A 185 8.42 -16.05 -25.19
C GLY A 185 7.34 -15.01 -25.51
N TRP A 186 6.56 -14.57 -24.52
CA TRP A 186 5.46 -13.63 -24.72
C TRP A 186 5.94 -12.18 -24.72
N VAL A 187 5.23 -11.32 -25.44
CA VAL A 187 5.42 -9.86 -25.41
C VAL A 187 4.49 -9.28 -24.36
N PHE A 188 5.00 -8.36 -23.54
CA PHE A 188 4.25 -7.78 -22.43
C PHE A 188 4.05 -6.28 -22.64
N LEU A 189 2.81 -5.85 -22.48
CA LEU A 189 2.43 -4.45 -22.34
C LEU A 189 1.92 -4.22 -20.91
N THR A 190 2.45 -3.22 -20.22
CA THR A 190 1.91 -2.77 -18.94
C THR A 190 1.46 -1.33 -19.06
N LEU A 191 0.20 -1.10 -18.64
CA LEU A 191 -0.41 0.20 -18.47
C LEU A 191 -0.39 0.53 -16.98
N ALA A 192 0.33 1.59 -16.61
CA ALA A 192 0.47 2.04 -15.23
C ALA A 192 0.10 3.53 -15.14
N GLY A 193 -0.58 3.92 -14.07
CA GLY A 193 -1.15 5.26 -13.96
C GLY A 193 -1.31 5.64 -12.50
N GLY A 194 -1.10 6.91 -12.20
CA GLY A 194 -1.11 7.40 -10.83
C GLY A 194 -0.93 8.90 -10.74
N LEU A 195 -0.60 9.36 -9.54
CA LEU A 195 -0.24 10.75 -9.28
C LEU A 195 1.28 10.85 -9.21
N ASP A 196 1.84 11.84 -9.91
CA ASP A 196 3.24 12.18 -9.79
C ASP A 196 3.51 12.98 -8.51
N MET A 197 4.77 13.39 -8.34
CA MET A 197 5.20 14.11 -7.15
C MET A 197 4.57 15.50 -6.97
N SER A 198 4.06 16.10 -8.05
CA SER A 198 3.31 17.36 -8.03
C SER A 198 1.81 17.16 -7.75
N GLY A 199 1.36 15.89 -7.68
CA GLY A 199 -0.05 15.54 -7.61
C GLY A 199 -0.75 15.58 -8.97
N ALA A 200 -0.01 15.80 -10.06
CA ALA A 200 -0.54 15.71 -11.41
C ALA A 200 -0.71 14.25 -11.80
N ARG A 201 -1.74 13.96 -12.59
CA ARG A 201 -1.95 12.60 -13.09
C ARG A 201 -0.89 12.28 -14.13
N THR A 202 -0.24 11.15 -13.95
CA THR A 202 0.72 10.61 -14.91
C THR A 202 0.25 9.25 -15.39
N ALA A 203 0.35 9.06 -16.69
CA ALA A 203 0.12 7.78 -17.35
C ALA A 203 1.48 7.30 -17.88
N THR A 204 1.75 6.02 -17.68
CA THR A 204 2.94 5.37 -18.21
C THR A 204 2.54 4.08 -18.88
N LEU A 205 3.28 3.78 -19.93
CA LEU A 205 3.14 2.59 -20.71
C LEU A 205 4.54 1.99 -20.88
N ILE A 206 4.64 0.70 -20.56
CA ILE A 206 5.89 -0.05 -20.62
C ILE A 206 5.66 -1.26 -21.52
N ASP A 207 6.30 -1.22 -22.69
CA ASP A 207 6.26 -2.25 -23.72
C ASP A 207 7.61 -3.00 -23.70
N THR A 208 7.57 -4.31 -23.48
CA THR A 208 8.76 -5.15 -23.46
C THR A 208 8.59 -6.44 -24.25
N GLY A 209 9.67 -6.79 -24.93
CA GLY A 209 9.77 -7.97 -25.77
C GLY A 209 9.47 -7.70 -27.24
N ARG A 210 9.69 -8.74 -28.04
CA ARG A 210 9.45 -8.74 -29.48
C ARG A 210 8.85 -10.08 -29.89
N THR A 211 7.96 -10.06 -30.88
CA THR A 211 7.44 -11.27 -31.53
C THR A 211 8.56 -11.99 -32.30
N PRO A 212 8.33 -13.22 -32.79
CA PRO A 212 9.29 -13.90 -33.66
C PRO A 212 9.68 -13.10 -34.92
N SER A 213 8.78 -12.22 -35.40
CA SER A 213 9.03 -11.30 -36.51
C SER A 213 9.75 -10.01 -36.10
N GLY A 214 10.17 -9.90 -34.84
CA GLY A 214 10.88 -8.75 -34.32
C GLY A 214 10.01 -7.55 -33.95
N LEU A 215 8.67 -7.67 -33.90
CA LEU A 215 7.77 -6.55 -33.64
C LEU A 215 7.42 -6.43 -32.15
N ARG A 216 7.38 -5.20 -31.62
CA ARG A 216 6.86 -4.84 -30.30
C ARG A 216 5.33 -4.78 -30.31
N PHE A 217 4.70 -4.76 -29.13
CA PHE A 217 3.23 -4.71 -29.04
C PHE A 217 2.65 -3.50 -29.78
N SER A 218 3.28 -2.34 -29.58
CA SER A 218 2.96 -1.10 -30.29
C SER A 218 3.10 -1.19 -31.82
N GLU A 219 3.99 -2.05 -32.31
CA GLU A 219 4.30 -2.18 -33.74
C GLU A 219 3.36 -3.17 -34.46
N PHE A 220 2.87 -4.22 -33.79
CA PHE A 220 1.96 -5.20 -34.40
C PHE A 220 0.47 -4.94 -34.11
N HIS A 221 0.14 -4.08 -33.15
CA HIS A 221 -1.24 -3.69 -32.88
C HIS A 221 -1.64 -2.47 -33.72
N LEU A 222 -2.31 -2.68 -34.86
CA LEU A 222 -2.64 -1.64 -35.85
C LEU A 222 -3.33 -0.39 -35.30
N ARG A 223 -4.07 -0.51 -34.20
CA ARG A 223 -4.81 0.59 -33.56
C ARG A 223 -4.24 0.96 -32.20
N TYR A 224 -2.96 0.69 -31.97
CA TYR A 224 -2.30 0.92 -30.70
C TYR A 224 -2.50 2.35 -30.19
N ASP A 225 -2.30 3.36 -31.03
CA ASP A 225 -2.42 4.76 -30.60
C ASP A 225 -3.85 5.14 -30.22
N THR A 226 -4.84 4.69 -30.99
CA THR A 226 -6.25 5.09 -30.81
C THR A 226 -6.98 4.27 -29.77
N GLU A 227 -6.79 2.95 -29.75
CA GLU A 227 -7.54 2.02 -28.89
C GLU A 227 -6.85 1.73 -27.57
N ILE A 228 -5.51 1.82 -27.51
CA ILE A 228 -4.74 1.46 -26.31
C ILE A 228 -4.18 2.72 -25.66
N HIS A 229 -3.28 3.43 -26.33
CA HIS A 229 -2.56 4.55 -25.72
C HIS A 229 -3.51 5.70 -25.36
N ARG A 230 -4.33 6.17 -26.32
CA ARG A 230 -5.27 7.27 -26.08
C ARG A 230 -6.34 6.90 -25.05
N THR A 231 -6.96 5.73 -25.17
CA THR A 231 -7.93 5.22 -24.19
C THR A 231 -7.34 5.16 -22.78
N TRP A 232 -6.07 4.72 -22.66
CA TRP A 232 -5.39 4.66 -21.38
C TRP A 232 -5.15 6.04 -20.79
N VAL A 233 -4.62 6.97 -21.58
CA VAL A 233 -4.40 8.36 -21.16
C VAL A 233 -5.72 9.02 -20.75
N ASP A 234 -6.79 8.82 -21.51
CA ASP A 234 -8.11 9.36 -21.23
C ASP A 234 -8.71 8.73 -19.96
N PHE A 235 -8.57 7.42 -19.77
CA PHE A 235 -8.95 6.74 -18.54
C PHE A 235 -8.22 7.31 -17.32
N VAL A 236 -6.89 7.44 -17.37
CA VAL A 236 -6.10 8.02 -16.26
C VAL A 236 -6.53 9.46 -15.97
N LYS A 237 -6.84 10.26 -17.00
CA LYS A 237 -7.35 11.62 -16.84
C LYS A 237 -8.76 11.68 -16.23
N THR A 238 -9.61 10.69 -16.49
CA THR A 238 -11.01 10.65 -16.04
C THR A 238 -11.24 9.92 -14.71
N ALA A 239 -10.34 9.01 -14.31
CA ALA A 239 -10.48 8.13 -13.15
C ALA A 239 -10.31 8.79 -11.75
N GLY A 240 -10.93 9.94 -11.49
CA GLY A 240 -10.99 10.50 -10.13
C GLY A 240 -12.34 11.13 -9.83
N PRO A 241 -12.64 11.40 -8.55
CA PRO A 241 -13.90 12.03 -8.17
C PRO A 241 -14.06 13.32 -8.96
N HIS A 242 -15.25 13.55 -9.51
CA HIS A 242 -15.69 14.90 -9.84
C HIS A 242 -15.49 15.75 -8.58
N PHE A 243 -14.37 16.46 -8.49
CA PHE A 243 -14.38 17.70 -7.75
C PHE A 243 -15.42 18.52 -8.49
N MET A 244 -16.60 18.66 -7.89
CA MET A 244 -17.46 19.78 -8.19
C MET A 244 -16.57 20.99 -8.06
N SER A 245 -16.14 21.49 -9.21
CA SER A 245 -15.69 22.85 -9.36
C SER A 245 -16.86 23.68 -8.88
N ASN A 246 -16.86 24.03 -7.59
CA ASN A 246 -17.52 25.23 -7.14
C ASN A 246 -16.81 26.35 -7.89
N THR A 247 -17.39 26.59 -9.06
CA THR A 247 -17.20 27.74 -9.90
C THR A 247 -17.59 28.91 -9.00
N LEU A 248 -16.61 29.49 -8.32
CA LEU A 248 -16.68 30.88 -7.89
C LEU A 248 -16.60 31.69 -9.19
N LEU A 249 -17.75 31.82 -9.84
CA LEU A 249 -18.07 32.96 -10.68
C LEU A 249 -18.07 34.17 -9.74
N LEU A 250 -16.92 34.82 -9.66
CA LEU A 250 -16.85 36.21 -9.21
C LEU A 250 -17.25 37.06 -10.42
N TYR A 251 -18.43 37.65 -10.34
CA TYR A 251 -18.71 38.97 -10.92
C TYR A 251 -18.13 40.02 -9.99
#